data_AF-A0A9D6NJE4-F1
#
_entry.id   AF-A0A9D6NJE4-F1
#
_cell.length_a   1.000
_cell.length_b   1.000
_cell.length_c   1.000
_cell.angle_alpha   90.00
_cell.angle_beta   90.00
_cell.angle_gamma   90.00
#
_symmetry.space_group_name_H-M   'P 1'
#
loop_
_entity.id
_entity.type
_entity.pdbx_description
1 polymer ?
#
loop_
_entity_poly.entity_id
_entity_poly.type
_entity_poly.pdbx_seq_one_letter_code
_entity_poly.pdbx_strand_id
1 'polypeptide(L)'
;MAGIRRAWELDPLSLVVNTIVGWHFYTSRQYEQAIEQWQKTLEMELSFFLAHWTLWRVFRLKGRYEEALDECRKTFSLLDNREVVEATELGYAESGYGGAMRRAAQRLVAESKARYVRPTDIAMLYTHAEEKDQAIEWLEKAYEERDPWLYALGVEPDWESLRLEPRFRDLLRRLNLPEVEPRDEG
;
A
#
# COMPACT_ATOMS: atom_id res chain seq x y z
N MET A 1 -1.56 -20.69 -6.52
CA MET A 1 -2.85 -20.77 -7.24
C MET A 1 -3.71 -21.98 -6.82
N ALA A 2 -3.24 -23.23 -6.88
CA ALA A 2 -4.09 -24.41 -6.61
C ALA A 2 -4.72 -24.45 -5.18
N GLY A 3 -3.99 -24.03 -4.14
CA GLY A 3 -4.51 -23.97 -2.77
C GLY A 3 -5.54 -22.85 -2.54
N ILE A 4 -5.30 -21.66 -3.09
CA ILE A 4 -6.18 -20.48 -2.95
C ILE A 4 -7.52 -20.72 -3.67
N ARG A 5 -7.49 -21.30 -4.89
CA ARG A 5 -8.72 -21.65 -5.62
C ARG A 5 -9.56 -22.67 -4.86
N ARG A 6 -8.94 -23.69 -4.28
CA ARG A 6 -9.67 -24.69 -3.48
C ARG A 6 -10.26 -24.09 -2.21
N ALA A 7 -9.58 -23.16 -1.55
CA ALA A 7 -10.14 -22.43 -0.41
C ALA A 7 -11.34 -21.55 -0.80
N TRP A 8 -11.26 -20.89 -1.96
CA TRP A 8 -12.35 -20.08 -2.51
C TRP A 8 -13.57 -20.92 -2.93
N GLU A 9 -13.36 -22.09 -3.56
CA GLU A 9 -14.43 -23.02 -3.91
C GLU A 9 -15.14 -23.60 -2.68
N LEU A 10 -14.45 -23.68 -1.54
CA LEU A 10 -14.99 -24.22 -0.29
C LEU A 10 -15.73 -23.16 0.55
N ASP A 11 -15.28 -21.91 0.54
CA ASP A 11 -15.94 -20.80 1.22
C ASP A 11 -15.84 -19.48 0.42
N PRO A 12 -16.71 -19.29 -0.59
CA PRO A 12 -16.72 -18.08 -1.42
C PRO A 12 -17.21 -16.83 -0.66
N LEU A 13 -17.75 -17.00 0.55
CA LEU A 13 -18.21 -15.90 1.40
C LEU A 13 -17.13 -15.44 2.41
N SER A 14 -15.95 -16.06 2.40
CA SER A 14 -14.84 -15.61 3.23
C SER A 14 -14.21 -14.33 2.67
N LEU A 15 -14.45 -13.20 3.34
CA LEU A 15 -13.84 -11.89 3.02
C LEU A 15 -12.31 -11.98 2.93
N VAL A 16 -11.69 -12.79 3.79
CA VAL A 16 -10.24 -13.00 3.82
C VAL A 16 -9.77 -13.77 2.59
N VAL A 17 -10.47 -14.83 2.20
CA VAL A 17 -10.12 -15.61 1.00
C VAL A 17 -10.28 -14.76 -0.26
N ASN A 18 -11.36 -13.98 -0.38
CA ASN A 18 -11.58 -13.06 -1.50
C ASN A 18 -10.46 -12.01 -1.59
N THR A 19 -10.00 -11.49 -0.44
CA THR A 19 -8.89 -10.53 -0.40
C THR A 19 -7.56 -11.16 -0.82
N ILE A 20 -7.28 -12.39 -0.40
CA ILE A 20 -6.07 -13.13 -0.79
C ILE A 20 -6.06 -13.43 -2.31
N VAL A 21 -7.22 -13.74 -2.89
CA VAL A 21 -7.38 -13.90 -4.35
C VAL A 21 -7.04 -12.58 -5.06
N GLY A 22 -7.60 -11.45 -4.60
CA GLY A 22 -7.26 -10.13 -5.13
C GLY A 22 -5.76 -9.81 -5.01
N TRP A 23 -5.14 -10.15 -3.88
CA TRP A 23 -3.71 -9.98 -3.66
C TRP A 23 -2.85 -10.73 -4.67
N HIS A 24 -3.27 -11.94 -5.03
CA HIS A 24 -2.58 -12.72 -6.05
C HIS A 24 -2.65 -12.06 -7.43
N PHE A 25 -3.82 -11.54 -7.81
CA PHE A 25 -3.96 -10.77 -9.05
C PHE A 25 -3.08 -9.51 -9.03
N TYR A 26 -3.07 -8.78 -7.92
CA TYR A 26 -2.28 -7.56 -7.73
C TYR A 26 -0.77 -7.80 -7.84
N THR A 27 -0.24 -8.80 -7.14
CA THR A 27 1.19 -9.18 -7.24
C THR A 27 1.55 -9.75 -8.63
N SER A 28 0.55 -10.20 -9.39
CA SER A 28 0.69 -10.66 -10.78
C SER A 28 0.38 -9.57 -11.82
N ARG A 29 0.24 -8.31 -11.41
CA ARG A 29 -0.11 -7.13 -12.25
C ARG A 29 -1.43 -7.23 -13.02
N GLN A 30 -2.31 -8.14 -12.61
CA GLN A 30 -3.68 -8.29 -13.12
C GLN A 30 -4.62 -7.34 -12.37
N TYR A 31 -4.39 -6.04 -12.51
CA TYR A 31 -4.97 -5.01 -11.65
C TYR A 31 -6.49 -4.89 -11.76
N GLU A 32 -7.06 -5.00 -12.96
CA GLU A 32 -8.51 -4.97 -13.16
C GLU A 32 -9.21 -6.13 -12.43
N GLN A 33 -8.62 -7.32 -12.47
CA GLN A 33 -9.15 -8.49 -11.77
C GLN A 33 -8.99 -8.34 -10.26
N ALA A 34 -7.89 -7.74 -9.78
CA ALA A 34 -7.73 -7.43 -8.36
C ALA A 34 -8.81 -6.45 -7.88
N ILE A 35 -9.08 -5.39 -8.64
CA ILE A 35 -10.13 -4.39 -8.36
C ILE A 35 -11.50 -5.08 -8.28
N GLU A 36 -11.86 -5.90 -9.28
CA GLU A 36 -13.15 -6.59 -9.31
C GLU A 36 -13.34 -7.50 -8.07
N GLN A 37 -12.30 -8.21 -7.66
CA GLN A 37 -12.38 -9.11 -6.48
C GLN A 37 -12.54 -8.34 -5.16
N TRP A 38 -11.83 -7.22 -4.98
CA TRP A 38 -11.99 -6.42 -3.77
C TRP A 38 -13.29 -5.62 -3.74
N GLN A 39 -13.82 -5.19 -4.89
CA GLN A 39 -15.16 -4.61 -4.97
C GLN A 39 -16.25 -5.60 -4.56
N LYS A 40 -16.18 -6.86 -5.01
CA LYS A 40 -17.07 -7.93 -4.53
C LYS A 40 -16.95 -8.16 -3.02
N THR A 41 -15.76 -8.01 -2.46
CA THR A 41 -15.56 -8.09 -1.00
C THR A 41 -16.32 -6.95 -0.29
N LEU A 42 -16.31 -5.74 -0.85
CA LEU A 42 -17.05 -4.59 -0.31
C LEU A 42 -18.57 -4.70 -0.52
N GLU A 43 -19.05 -5.36 -1.58
CA GLU A 43 -20.47 -5.68 -1.74
C GLU A 43 -21.01 -6.54 -0.58
N MET A 44 -20.14 -7.35 0.04
CA MET A 44 -20.49 -8.19 1.17
C MET A 44 -20.33 -7.48 2.51
N GLU A 45 -19.25 -6.73 2.70
CA GLU A 45 -18.98 -5.96 3.91
C GLU A 45 -18.37 -4.60 3.56
N LEU A 46 -19.21 -3.56 3.59
CA LEU A 46 -18.86 -2.20 3.17
C LEU A 46 -17.76 -1.55 4.03
N SER A 47 -17.51 -2.05 5.24
CA SER A 47 -16.50 -1.50 6.15
C SER A 47 -15.21 -2.33 6.20
N PHE A 48 -15.04 -3.28 5.26
CA PHE A 48 -13.91 -4.20 5.30
C PHE A 48 -12.57 -3.50 4.97
N PHE A 49 -11.83 -3.17 6.02
CA PHE A 49 -10.58 -2.39 5.96
C PHE A 49 -9.60 -2.86 4.87
N LEU A 50 -9.32 -4.16 4.77
CA LEU A 50 -8.30 -4.67 3.83
C LEU A 50 -8.70 -4.46 2.36
N ALA A 51 -10.00 -4.47 2.05
CA ALA A 51 -10.46 -4.21 0.68
C ALA A 51 -10.24 -2.75 0.31
N HIS A 52 -10.59 -1.80 1.18
CA HIS A 52 -10.30 -0.37 0.98
C HIS A 52 -8.81 -0.09 0.87
N TRP A 53 -8.01 -0.64 1.79
CA TRP A 53 -6.56 -0.45 1.82
C TRP A 53 -5.90 -0.98 0.54
N THR A 54 -6.36 -2.10 -0.01
CA THR A 54 -5.76 -2.64 -1.23
C THR A 54 -6.33 -2.02 -2.51
N LEU A 55 -7.60 -1.60 -2.53
CA LEU A 55 -8.18 -0.81 -3.62
C LEU A 55 -7.46 0.53 -3.80
N TRP A 56 -7.14 1.21 -2.70
CA TRP A 56 -6.33 2.42 -2.72
C TRP A 56 -5.01 2.21 -3.49
N ARG A 57 -4.27 1.16 -3.13
CA ARG A 57 -2.96 0.83 -3.73
C ARG A 57 -3.07 0.52 -5.23
N VAL A 58 -4.05 -0.29 -5.62
CA VAL A 58 -4.20 -0.67 -7.04
C VAL A 58 -4.74 0.48 -7.89
N PHE A 59 -5.65 1.31 -7.37
CA PHE A 59 -6.12 2.49 -8.10
C PHE A 59 -4.99 3.48 -8.35
N ARG A 60 -4.09 3.67 -7.37
CA ARG A 60 -2.87 4.47 -7.56
C ARG A 60 -2.01 3.92 -8.70
N LEU A 61 -1.72 2.63 -8.71
CA LEU A 61 -0.92 2.00 -9.77
C LEU A 61 -1.54 2.13 -11.16
N LYS A 62 -2.87 2.20 -11.23
CA LYS A 62 -3.63 2.44 -12.45
C LYS A 62 -3.70 3.92 -12.86
N GLY A 63 -3.12 4.84 -12.08
CA GLY A 63 -3.24 6.29 -12.29
C GLY A 63 -4.64 6.85 -11.98
N ARG A 64 -5.50 6.06 -11.33
CA ARG A 64 -6.87 6.44 -10.95
C ARG A 64 -6.85 7.17 -9.61
N TYR A 65 -6.23 8.35 -9.59
CA TYR A 65 -5.88 9.05 -8.35
C TYR A 65 -7.07 9.53 -7.52
N GLU A 66 -8.19 9.90 -8.14
CA GLU A 66 -9.39 10.31 -7.40
C GLU A 66 -9.99 9.14 -6.61
N GLU A 67 -10.06 7.96 -7.23
CA GLU A 67 -10.56 6.74 -6.61
C GLU A 67 -9.57 6.24 -5.55
N ALA A 68 -8.27 6.32 -5.82
CA ALA A 68 -7.24 6.04 -4.84
C ALA A 68 -7.36 6.94 -3.60
N LEU A 69 -7.64 8.23 -3.79
CA LEU A 69 -7.84 9.19 -2.69
C LEU A 69 -9.08 8.84 -1.86
N ASP A 70 -10.19 8.47 -2.49
CA ASP A 70 -11.41 8.10 -1.79
C ASP A 70 -11.20 6.85 -0.92
N GLU A 71 -10.55 5.82 -1.47
CA GLU A 71 -10.22 4.59 -0.74
C GLU A 71 -9.19 4.83 0.38
N CYS A 72 -8.24 5.74 0.18
CA CYS A 72 -7.31 6.20 1.22
C CYS A 72 -8.07 6.84 2.40
N ARG A 73 -9.02 7.74 2.11
CA ARG A 73 -9.84 8.40 3.14
C ARG A 73 -10.66 7.38 3.93
N LYS A 74 -11.29 6.41 3.26
CA LYS A 74 -12.03 5.31 3.91
C LYS A 74 -11.12 4.47 4.81
N THR A 75 -9.93 4.12 4.32
CA THR A 75 -8.93 3.36 5.07
C THR A 75 -8.57 4.04 6.39
N PHE A 76 -8.23 5.34 6.36
CA PHE A 76 -7.90 6.08 7.59
C PHE A 76 -9.11 6.39 8.46
N SER A 77 -10.30 6.54 7.88
CA SER A 77 -11.56 6.69 8.63
C SER A 77 -11.88 5.43 9.44
N LEU A 78 -11.68 4.24 8.87
CA LEU A 78 -11.88 2.95 9.54
C LEU A 78 -10.86 2.69 10.67
N LEU A 79 -9.75 3.42 10.69
CA LEU A 79 -8.77 3.42 11.77
C LEU A 79 -9.03 4.53 12.80
N ASP A 80 -10.18 5.22 12.70
CA ASP A 80 -10.53 6.40 13.50
C ASP A 80 -9.46 7.51 13.44
N ASN A 81 -8.67 7.57 12.37
CA ASN A 81 -7.61 8.57 12.20
C ASN A 81 -8.10 9.77 11.39
N ARG A 82 -8.97 10.57 12.02
CA ARG A 82 -9.53 11.78 11.42
C ARG A 82 -8.48 12.80 11.01
N GLU A 83 -7.40 12.94 11.78
CA GLU A 83 -6.36 13.93 11.48
C GLU A 83 -5.59 13.59 10.19
N VAL A 84 -5.38 12.30 9.89
CA VAL A 84 -4.80 11.87 8.61
C VAL A 84 -5.78 12.11 7.45
N VAL A 85 -7.08 11.89 7.65
CA VAL A 85 -8.10 12.20 6.64
C VAL A 85 -8.09 13.70 6.29
N GLU A 86 -8.10 14.57 7.29
CA GLU A 86 -8.04 16.03 7.11
C GLU A 86 -6.73 16.45 6.42
N ALA A 87 -5.59 15.88 6.83
CA ALA A 87 -4.30 16.13 6.21
C ALA A 87 -4.29 15.73 4.71
N THR A 88 -4.92 14.60 4.39
CA THR A 88 -5.05 14.08 3.02
C THR A 88 -5.89 15.04 2.16
N GLU A 89 -7.03 15.51 2.66
CA GLU A 89 -7.91 16.46 1.95
C GLU A 89 -7.22 17.79 1.67
N LEU A 90 -6.55 18.35 2.69
CA LEU A 90 -5.80 19.60 2.53
C LEU A 90 -4.63 19.43 1.56
N GLY A 91 -3.90 18.32 1.63
CA GLY A 91 -2.78 18.05 0.71
C GLY A 91 -3.25 17.88 -0.73
N TYR A 92 -4.41 17.26 -0.94
CA TYR A 92 -5.02 17.12 -2.26
C TYR A 92 -5.39 18.48 -2.86
N ALA A 93 -6.02 19.35 -2.07
CA ALA A 93 -6.39 20.70 -2.51
C ALA A 93 -5.18 21.55 -2.93
N GLU A 94 -4.02 21.31 -2.33
CA GLU A 94 -2.79 22.08 -2.61
C GLU A 94 -2.00 21.61 -3.82
N SER A 95 -1.86 20.29 -4.00
CA SER A 95 -0.96 19.76 -5.03
C SER A 95 -1.39 18.38 -5.58
N GLY A 96 -2.68 18.07 -5.49
CA GLY A 96 -3.23 16.82 -5.97
C GLY A 96 -2.79 15.62 -5.14
N TYR A 97 -2.87 14.43 -5.74
CA TYR A 97 -2.69 13.16 -5.02
C TYR A 97 -1.33 13.05 -4.30
N GLY A 98 -0.24 13.46 -4.94
CA GLY A 98 1.08 13.45 -4.29
C GLY A 98 1.13 14.34 -3.02
N GLY A 99 0.48 15.51 -3.07
CA GLY A 99 0.30 16.38 -1.92
C GLY A 99 -0.50 15.76 -0.79
N ALA A 100 -1.58 15.06 -1.14
CA ALA A 100 -2.43 14.33 -0.20
C ALA A 100 -1.60 13.28 0.57
N MET A 101 -0.84 12.47 -0.15
CA MET A 101 -0.01 11.41 0.44
C MET A 101 1.14 11.99 1.28
N ARG A 102 1.78 13.07 0.83
CA ARG A 102 2.82 13.79 1.59
C ARG A 102 2.28 14.24 2.95
N ARG A 103 1.10 14.88 2.97
CA ARG A 103 0.52 15.38 4.22
C ARG A 103 0.06 14.27 5.15
N ALA A 104 -0.52 13.20 4.61
CA ALA A 104 -0.82 12.00 5.37
C ALA A 104 0.45 11.43 6.02
N ALA A 105 1.55 11.33 5.27
CA ALA A 105 2.83 10.87 5.79
C ALA A 105 3.33 11.77 6.93
N GLN A 106 3.37 13.09 6.72
CA GLN A 106 3.78 14.05 7.74
C GLN A 106 2.93 13.96 9.02
N ARG A 107 1.62 13.71 8.89
CA ARG A 107 0.75 13.50 10.05
C ARG A 107 1.13 12.23 10.80
N LEU A 108 1.29 11.09 10.11
CA LEU A 108 1.74 9.84 10.73
C LEU A 108 3.15 9.96 11.35
N VAL A 109 4.06 10.72 10.75
CA VAL A 109 5.37 11.03 11.34
C VAL A 109 5.20 11.77 12.66
N ALA A 110 4.33 12.78 12.72
CA ALA A 110 4.06 13.51 13.94
C ALA A 110 3.44 12.61 15.03
N GLU A 111 2.51 11.72 14.65
CA GLU A 111 1.92 10.73 15.57
C GLU A 111 2.95 9.71 16.08
N SER A 112 3.91 9.31 15.24
CA SER A 112 4.97 8.35 15.60
C SER A 112 5.84 8.81 16.77
N LYS A 113 5.84 10.12 17.07
CA LYS A 113 6.53 10.70 18.24
C LYS A 113 5.81 10.44 19.56
N ALA A 114 4.51 10.12 19.51
CA ALA A 114 3.66 9.94 20.69
C ALA A 114 3.14 8.50 20.84
N ARG A 115 2.98 7.78 19.73
CA ARG A 115 2.53 6.38 19.73
C ARG A 115 3.29 5.59 18.66
N TYR A 116 3.29 4.28 18.79
CA TYR A 116 3.84 3.43 17.74
C TYR A 116 3.00 3.56 16.46
N VAL A 117 3.69 3.83 15.36
CA VAL A 117 3.17 3.80 13.99
C VAL A 117 4.19 3.00 13.19
N ARG A 118 3.75 2.01 12.41
CA ARG A 118 4.66 1.16 11.63
C ARG A 118 5.45 2.02 10.64
N PRO A 119 6.79 1.98 10.66
CA PRO A 119 7.61 2.74 9.72
C PRO A 119 7.28 2.47 8.25
N THR A 120 6.88 1.24 7.89
CA THR A 120 6.50 0.91 6.51
C THR A 120 5.22 1.60 6.03
N ASP A 121 4.27 1.91 6.92
CA ASP A 121 3.05 2.65 6.55
C ASP A 121 3.40 4.10 6.16
N ILE A 122 4.36 4.71 6.88
CA ILE A 122 4.87 6.05 6.58
C ILE A 122 5.66 6.03 5.27
N ALA A 123 6.53 5.04 5.09
CA ALA A 123 7.30 4.87 3.85
C ALA A 123 6.40 4.69 2.62
N MET A 124 5.30 3.95 2.74
CA MET A 124 4.35 3.73 1.66
C MET A 124 3.70 5.05 1.23
N LEU A 125 3.28 5.89 2.18
CA LEU A 125 2.72 7.22 1.87
C LEU A 125 3.74 8.13 1.19
N TYR A 126 4.98 8.18 1.65
CA TYR A 126 6.03 8.94 0.96
C TYR A 126 6.32 8.39 -0.44
N THR A 127 6.25 7.06 -0.62
CA THR A 127 6.37 6.44 -1.95
C THR A 127 5.22 6.87 -2.87
N HIS A 128 3.98 6.92 -2.35
CA HIS A 128 2.82 7.39 -3.09
C HIS A 128 2.83 8.91 -3.36
N ALA A 129 3.61 9.65 -2.57
CA ALA A 129 3.87 11.08 -2.76
C ALA A 129 5.03 11.36 -3.75
N GLU A 130 5.66 10.31 -4.28
CA GLU A 130 6.89 10.36 -5.09
C GLU A 130 8.11 10.97 -4.36
N GLU A 131 8.09 10.96 -3.02
CA GLU A 131 9.16 11.45 -2.16
C GLU A 131 10.11 10.31 -1.77
N LYS A 132 10.92 9.89 -2.74
CA LYS A 132 11.73 8.68 -2.64
C LYS A 132 12.74 8.70 -1.49
N ASP A 133 13.39 9.84 -1.24
CA ASP A 133 14.40 9.95 -0.18
C ASP A 133 13.78 9.73 1.20
N GLN A 134 12.65 10.38 1.48
CA GLN A 134 11.87 10.18 2.70
C GLN A 134 11.34 8.75 2.80
N ALA A 135 10.84 8.18 1.70
CA ALA A 135 10.36 6.80 1.70
C ALA A 135 11.47 5.82 2.12
N ILE A 136 12.66 5.95 1.53
CA ILE A 136 13.80 5.08 1.85
C ILE A 136 14.29 5.31 3.28
N GLU A 137 14.32 6.54 3.78
CA GLU A 137 14.66 6.83 5.18
C GLU A 137 13.74 6.08 6.16
N TRP A 138 12.43 6.08 5.89
CA TRP A 138 11.48 5.33 6.71
C TRP A 138 11.58 3.81 6.55
N LEU A 139 12.02 3.31 5.39
CA LEU A 139 12.33 1.90 5.21
C LEU A 139 13.62 1.46 5.94
N GLU A 140 14.63 2.33 6.02
CA GLU A 140 15.82 2.09 6.85
C GLU A 140 15.43 2.03 8.33
N LYS A 141 14.57 2.94 8.78
CA LYS A 141 14.02 2.89 10.14
C LYS A 141 13.20 1.61 10.37
N ALA A 142 12.39 1.20 9.40
CA ALA A 142 11.68 -0.07 9.46
C ALA A 142 12.65 -1.25 9.67
N TYR A 143 13.80 -1.22 9.00
CA TYR A 143 14.84 -2.26 9.09
C TYR A 143 15.47 -2.29 10.49
N GLU A 144 15.82 -1.13 11.03
CA GLU A 144 16.34 -0.99 12.40
C GLU A 144 15.35 -1.51 13.45
N GLU A 145 14.06 -1.19 13.27
CA GLU A 145 12.98 -1.61 14.17
C GLU A 145 12.50 -3.05 13.92
N ARG A 146 13.05 -3.74 12.92
CA ARG A 146 12.65 -5.10 12.49
C ARG A 146 11.16 -5.19 12.18
N ASP A 147 10.63 -4.19 11.48
CA ASP A 147 9.24 -4.18 11.01
C ASP A 147 8.97 -5.43 10.17
N PRO A 148 7.99 -6.28 10.54
CA PRO A 148 7.72 -7.51 9.82
C PRO A 148 7.29 -7.26 8.39
N TRP A 149 6.72 -6.10 8.05
CA TRP A 149 6.21 -5.84 6.69
C TRP A 149 7.32 -5.73 5.62
N LEU A 150 8.59 -5.63 6.04
CA LEU A 150 9.73 -5.57 5.13
C LEU A 150 9.86 -6.77 4.20
N TYR A 151 9.31 -7.94 4.55
CA TYR A 151 9.34 -9.11 3.65
C TYR A 151 8.69 -8.81 2.29
N ALA A 152 7.76 -7.85 2.25
CA ALA A 152 6.95 -7.56 1.08
C ALA A 152 7.63 -6.59 0.09
N LEU A 153 8.73 -5.92 0.49
CA LEU A 153 9.43 -4.93 -0.34
C LEU A 153 9.89 -5.47 -1.70
N GLY A 154 10.33 -6.73 -1.74
CA GLY A 154 10.81 -7.35 -2.97
C GLY A 154 9.70 -7.75 -3.96
N VAL A 155 8.45 -7.85 -3.48
CA VAL A 155 7.35 -8.50 -4.19
C VAL A 155 6.25 -7.52 -4.58
N GLU A 156 5.93 -6.55 -3.71
CA GLU A 156 4.82 -5.64 -3.93
C GLU A 156 5.16 -4.55 -4.99
N PRO A 157 4.27 -4.34 -5.98
CA PRO A 157 4.41 -3.29 -6.99
C PRO A 157 4.54 -1.86 -6.44
N ASP A 158 4.13 -1.59 -5.19
CA ASP A 158 4.18 -0.24 -4.64
C ASP A 158 5.60 0.34 -4.52
N TRP A 159 6.60 -0.52 -4.38
CA TRP A 159 8.00 -0.12 -4.21
C TRP A 159 8.76 -0.03 -5.53
N GLU A 160 8.09 -0.24 -6.67
CA GLU A 160 8.71 -0.29 -7.99
C GLU A 160 9.50 0.98 -8.31
N SER A 161 8.98 2.15 -7.95
CA SER A 161 9.63 3.44 -8.18
C SER A 161 10.95 3.62 -7.40
N LEU A 162 11.16 2.82 -6.34
CA LEU A 162 12.37 2.82 -5.52
C LEU A 162 13.42 1.81 -6.00
N ARG A 163 13.08 0.86 -6.87
CA ARG A 163 13.99 -0.22 -7.30
C ARG A 163 15.27 0.27 -7.99
N LEU A 164 15.25 1.47 -8.56
CA LEU A 164 16.42 2.08 -9.18
C LEU A 164 17.32 2.83 -8.19
N GLU A 165 16.85 3.05 -6.97
CA GLU A 165 17.58 3.85 -5.97
C GLU A 165 18.68 3.00 -5.29
N PRO A 166 19.95 3.44 -5.30
CA PRO A 166 21.07 2.67 -4.74
C PRO A 166 20.87 2.28 -3.27
N ARG A 167 20.29 3.19 -2.47
CA ARG A 167 20.01 2.95 -1.04
C ARG A 167 18.94 1.88 -0.84
N PHE A 168 17.91 1.85 -1.69
CA PHE A 168 16.88 0.82 -1.63
C PHE A 168 17.42 -0.56 -2.02
N ARG A 169 18.26 -0.64 -3.06
CA ARG A 169 18.94 -1.90 -3.44
C ARG A 169 19.84 -2.43 -2.32
N ASP A 170 20.56 -1.55 -1.65
CA ASP A 170 21.35 -1.92 -0.48
C ASP A 170 20.50 -2.49 0.66
N LEU A 171 19.36 -1.88 0.93
CA LEU A 171 18.41 -2.38 1.91
C LEU A 171 17.88 -3.77 1.55
N LEU A 172 17.50 -4.02 0.29
CA LEU A 172 17.07 -5.34 -0.17
C LEU A 172 18.17 -6.40 0.04
N ARG A 173 19.44 -6.07 -0.25
CA ARG A 173 20.59 -6.95 0.01
C ARG A 173 20.73 -7.29 1.48
N ARG A 174 20.63 -6.29 2.37
CA ARG A 174 20.68 -6.50 3.84
C ARG A 174 19.54 -7.38 4.36
N LEU A 175 18.37 -7.32 3.71
CA LEU A 175 17.21 -8.16 4.02
C LEU A 175 17.26 -9.55 3.39
N ASN A 176 18.28 -9.86 2.57
CA ASN A 176 18.35 -11.07 1.73
C ASN A 176 17.13 -11.23 0.81
N LEU A 177 16.58 -10.13 0.31
CA LEU A 177 15.48 -10.11 -0.64
C LEU A 177 15.98 -10.01 -2.08
N PRO A 178 15.26 -10.56 -3.07
CA PRO A 178 15.67 -10.48 -4.46
C PRO A 178 15.66 -9.03 -4.95
N GLU A 179 16.77 -8.61 -5.55
CA GLU A 179 16.86 -7.42 -6.39
C GLU A 179 16.15 -7.74 -7.72
N VAL A 180 14.82 -7.71 -7.74
CA VAL A 180 14.10 -7.86 -9.02
C VAL A 180 14.34 -6.57 -9.79
N GLU A 181 15.05 -6.67 -10.92
CA GLU A 181 15.14 -5.60 -11.90
C GLU A 181 13.73 -5.20 -12.35
N PRO A 182 13.48 -3.93 -12.70
CA PRO A 182 12.22 -3.56 -13.32
C PRO A 182 12.02 -4.48 -14.53
N ARG A 183 10.95 -5.27 -14.54
CA ARG A 183 10.68 -6.13 -15.69
C ARG A 183 10.40 -5.23 -16.87
N ASP A 184 11.21 -5.33 -17.92
CA ASP A 184 10.95 -4.70 -19.21
C ASP A 184 9.52 -5.04 -19.64
N GLU A 185 8.63 -4.05 -19.56
CA GLU A 185 7.32 -4.12 -20.19
C GLU A 185 7.54 -3.84 -21.67
N GLY A 186 7.77 -4.91 -22.44
CA GLY A 186 7.80 -4.89 -23.91
C GLY A 186 6.43 -4.72 -24.53
#